data_AF-A0A9P8JPF0-F1
#
_entry.id   AF-A0A9P8JPF0-F1
#
_cell.length_a   1.000
_cell.length_b   1.000
_cell.length_c   1.000
_cell.angle_alpha   90.00
_cell.angle_beta   90.00
_cell.angle_gamma   90.00
#
_symmetry.space_group_name_H-M   'P 1'
#
loop_
_entity.id
_entity.type
_entity.pdbx_description
1 polymer ?
#
loop_
_entity_poly.entity_id
_entity_poly.type
_entity_poly.pdbx_seq_one_letter_code
_entity_poly.pdbx_strand_id
1 'polypeptide(L)'
;ITGLLRLHPCLHYFQGFHDIAQVLLLVLGADQAAPLLARLSLLRIRDYMLPTFSASESHVQLLPAIVYATDPKLCQHLARLRPYFAIAATLTLYAHDIEEYGGISRLFDFLLAHEAVISVYMYATIIMTRKNELLEYEADDEDMMYAILSKLPKPLDIEALITRTTMLFAQHPPETLPFNAWRKVSNYSVLKTTRDPDAFSKQTLEEGEHLHAKHAAQIKRQETLQRLTAHSRLLAYRYRKPAGAFTVAIVIGVLSLWLGRNGNGSSVPSLAMVLEAKDKLLWVATKAWTGLRL
;
A
#
# COMPACT_ATOMS: atom_id res chain seq x y z
N ILE A 1 -21.93 17.91 1.58
CA ILE A 1 -20.77 17.45 0.77
C ILE A 1 -20.21 18.56 -0.11
N THR A 2 -20.97 19.12 -1.06
CA THR A 2 -20.49 20.19 -1.95
C THR A 2 -19.94 21.40 -1.19
N GLY A 3 -20.61 21.86 -0.14
CA GLY A 3 -20.12 22.93 0.74
C GLY A 3 -18.76 22.62 1.37
N LEU A 4 -18.60 21.40 1.90
CA LEU A 4 -17.33 20.92 2.48
C LEU A 4 -16.19 20.93 1.46
N LEU A 5 -16.42 20.43 0.24
CA LEU A 5 -15.39 20.39 -0.80
C LEU A 5 -15.03 21.78 -1.33
N ARG A 6 -15.94 22.75 -1.25
CA ARG A 6 -15.65 24.16 -1.56
C ARG A 6 -14.83 24.84 -0.46
N LEU A 7 -15.12 24.53 0.80
CA LEU A 7 -14.39 25.06 1.95
C LEU A 7 -12.98 24.45 2.07
N HIS A 8 -12.85 23.17 1.73
CA HIS A 8 -11.60 22.41 1.80
C HIS A 8 -11.24 21.82 0.41
N PRO A 9 -10.77 22.64 -0.53
CA PRO A 9 -10.52 22.24 -1.92
C PRO A 9 -9.38 21.22 -2.07
N CYS A 10 -8.63 20.95 -1.00
CA CYS A 10 -7.63 19.89 -0.98
C CYS A 10 -8.24 18.48 -0.97
N LEU A 11 -9.48 18.33 -0.50
CA LEU A 11 -10.17 17.05 -0.39
C LEU A 11 -10.75 16.59 -1.73
N HIS A 12 -10.55 15.31 -2.04
CA HIS A 12 -11.10 14.68 -3.24
C HIS A 12 -12.27 13.77 -2.87
N TYR A 13 -13.38 13.90 -3.58
CA TYR A 13 -14.54 13.03 -3.40
C TYR A 13 -14.21 11.60 -3.85
N PHE A 14 -14.68 10.61 -3.08
CA PHE A 14 -14.70 9.20 -3.48
C PHE A 14 -16.14 8.67 -3.49
N GLN A 15 -16.41 7.69 -4.33
CA GLN A 15 -17.71 7.01 -4.39
C GLN A 15 -17.94 6.24 -3.08
N GLY A 16 -19.06 6.53 -2.40
CA GLY A 16 -19.39 6.01 -1.07
C GLY A 16 -19.21 7.04 0.06
N PHE A 17 -18.61 8.21 -0.20
CA PHE A 17 -18.50 9.26 0.83
C PHE A 17 -19.87 9.79 1.29
N HIS A 18 -20.89 9.69 0.42
CA HIS A 18 -22.25 10.05 0.77
C HIS A 18 -22.88 9.11 1.81
N ASP A 19 -22.47 7.85 1.87
CA ASP A 19 -22.97 6.91 2.89
C ASP A 19 -22.57 7.38 4.30
N ILE A 20 -21.32 7.82 4.47
CA ILE A 20 -20.84 8.42 5.74
C ILE A 20 -21.60 9.70 6.06
N ALA A 21 -21.76 10.59 5.07
CA ALA A 21 -22.48 11.84 5.27
C ALA A 21 -23.95 11.63 5.64
N GLN A 22 -24.59 10.61 5.07
CA GLN A 22 -25.96 10.23 5.36
C GLN A 22 -26.11 9.73 6.80
N VAL A 23 -25.18 8.90 7.29
CA VAL A 23 -25.20 8.45 8.70
C VAL A 23 -25.14 9.65 9.64
N LEU A 24 -24.18 10.57 9.43
CA LEU A 24 -24.06 11.77 10.28
C LEU A 24 -25.32 12.64 10.21
N LEU A 25 -25.89 12.83 9.01
CA LEU A 25 -27.10 13.63 8.83
C LEU A 25 -28.30 13.03 9.57
N LEU A 26 -28.47 11.71 9.50
CA LEU A 26 -29.58 11.00 10.15
C LEU A 26 -29.45 11.00 11.68
N VAL A 27 -28.23 10.88 12.22
CA VAL A 27 -27.99 10.84 13.67
C VAL A 27 -28.05 12.24 14.29
N LEU A 28 -27.41 13.23 13.64
CA LEU A 28 -27.10 14.53 14.27
C LEU A 28 -28.00 15.68 13.77
N GLY A 29 -28.71 15.47 12.66
CA GLY A 29 -29.40 16.54 11.93
C GLY A 29 -28.46 17.43 11.12
N ALA A 30 -29.04 18.27 10.26
CA ALA A 30 -28.29 19.04 9.27
C ALA A 30 -27.27 20.02 9.86
N ASP A 31 -27.65 20.71 10.95
CA ASP A 31 -26.85 21.78 11.54
C ASP A 31 -25.55 21.27 12.16
N GLN A 32 -25.60 20.11 12.83
CA GLN A 32 -24.44 19.51 13.49
C GLN A 32 -23.63 18.61 12.55
N ALA A 33 -24.26 18.00 11.54
CA ALA A 33 -23.57 17.10 10.63
C ALA A 33 -22.50 17.79 9.78
N ALA A 34 -22.72 19.05 9.36
CA ALA A 34 -21.79 19.76 8.49
C ALA A 34 -20.38 19.97 9.11
N PRO A 35 -20.22 20.58 10.30
CA PRO A 35 -18.91 20.76 10.92
C PRO A 35 -18.25 19.42 11.31
N LEU A 36 -19.04 18.42 11.73
CA LEU A 36 -18.52 17.11 12.09
C LEU A 36 -18.08 16.29 10.88
N LEU A 37 -18.76 16.42 9.74
CA LEU A 37 -18.31 15.82 8.48
C LEU A 37 -16.97 16.41 8.04
N ALA A 38 -16.76 17.72 8.18
CA ALA A 38 -15.46 18.35 7.88
C ALA A 38 -14.34 17.79 8.77
N ARG A 39 -14.60 17.68 10.08
CA ARG A 39 -13.66 17.08 11.03
C ARG A 39 -13.35 15.62 10.69
N LEU A 40 -14.37 14.82 10.40
CA LEU A 40 -14.22 13.41 10.03
C LEU A 40 -13.41 13.29 8.73
N SER A 41 -13.72 14.10 7.71
CA SER A 41 -13.00 14.13 6.42
C SER A 41 -11.51 14.44 6.56
N LEU A 42 -11.14 15.46 7.33
CA LEU A 42 -9.73 15.90 7.44
C LEU A 42 -8.91 15.12 8.46
N LEU A 43 -9.55 14.57 9.50
CA LEU A 43 -8.81 13.99 10.62
C LEU A 43 -8.97 12.47 10.71
N ARG A 44 -10.08 11.90 10.22
CA ARG A 44 -10.37 10.46 10.34
C ARG A 44 -10.23 9.69 9.03
N ILE A 45 -10.79 10.19 7.94
CA ILE A 45 -10.82 9.49 6.64
C ILE A 45 -9.95 10.16 5.56
N ARG A 46 -9.13 11.14 5.95
CA ARG A 46 -8.32 11.99 5.05
C ARG A 46 -7.54 11.21 4.00
N ASP A 47 -7.01 10.06 4.37
CA ASP A 47 -6.22 9.22 3.47
C ASP A 47 -7.05 8.74 2.26
N TYR A 48 -8.35 8.49 2.44
CA TYR A 48 -9.27 8.11 1.35
C TYR A 48 -9.66 9.30 0.45
N MET A 49 -9.41 10.53 0.90
CA MET A 49 -9.73 11.77 0.18
C MET A 49 -8.49 12.42 -0.47
N LEU A 50 -7.36 11.69 -0.51
CA LEU A 50 -6.17 12.09 -1.24
C LEU A 50 -6.38 11.97 -2.76
N PRO A 51 -5.56 12.65 -3.59
CA PRO A 51 -5.71 12.63 -5.05
C PRO A 51 -5.58 11.25 -5.71
N THR A 52 -4.95 10.28 -5.03
CA THR A 52 -4.75 8.91 -5.52
C THR A 52 -5.14 7.89 -4.45
N PHE A 53 -5.54 6.70 -4.88
CA PHE A 53 -5.91 5.59 -3.98
C PHE A 53 -4.71 4.95 -3.27
N SER A 54 -3.48 5.38 -3.55
CA SER A 54 -2.24 4.83 -2.96
C SER A 54 -2.27 4.83 -1.43
N ALA A 55 -2.88 5.86 -0.81
CA ALA A 55 -3.06 5.90 0.63
C ALA A 55 -4.12 4.90 1.12
N SER A 56 -5.27 4.81 0.45
CA SER A 56 -6.32 3.81 0.72
C SER A 56 -5.77 2.38 0.63
N GLU A 57 -4.95 2.09 -0.38
CA GLU A 57 -4.29 0.78 -0.53
C GLU A 57 -3.38 0.46 0.66
N SER A 58 -2.68 1.46 1.21
CA SER A 58 -1.77 1.25 2.33
C SER A 58 -2.50 0.78 3.61
N HIS A 59 -3.79 1.09 3.76
CA HIS A 59 -4.60 0.62 4.89
C HIS A 59 -4.82 -0.88 4.79
N VAL A 60 -5.34 -1.36 3.65
CA VAL A 60 -5.66 -2.78 3.46
C VAL A 60 -4.41 -3.65 3.32
N GLN A 61 -3.27 -3.08 2.95
CA GLN A 61 -1.98 -3.78 2.95
C GLN A 61 -1.49 -4.19 4.35
N LEU A 62 -2.11 -3.70 5.42
CA LEU A 62 -1.86 -4.21 6.78
C LEU A 62 -2.55 -5.56 7.05
N LEU A 63 -3.62 -5.90 6.31
CA LEU A 63 -4.43 -7.10 6.57
C LEU A 63 -3.60 -8.40 6.59
N PRO A 64 -2.69 -8.67 5.64
CA PRO A 64 -1.87 -9.89 5.71
C PRO A 64 -1.03 -9.96 6.98
N ALA A 65 -0.50 -8.83 7.47
CA ALA A 65 0.31 -8.82 8.68
C ALA A 65 -0.54 -9.06 9.94
N ILE A 66 -1.75 -8.51 10.00
CA ILE A 66 -2.69 -8.74 11.11
C ILE A 66 -3.15 -10.20 11.12
N VAL A 67 -3.58 -10.72 9.96
CA VAL A 67 -4.02 -12.12 9.83
C VAL A 67 -2.87 -13.09 10.16
N TYR A 68 -1.65 -12.82 9.68
CA TYR A 68 -0.49 -13.66 10.00
C TYR A 68 -0.20 -13.72 11.49
N ALA A 69 -0.35 -12.61 12.22
CA ALA A 69 -0.04 -12.56 13.65
C ALA A 69 -0.90 -13.52 14.48
N THR A 70 -2.12 -13.79 14.02
CA THR A 70 -3.09 -14.67 14.69
C THR A 70 -3.21 -16.05 14.05
N ASP A 71 -3.20 -16.12 12.72
CA ASP A 71 -3.35 -17.36 11.95
C ASP A 71 -2.43 -17.37 10.71
N PRO A 72 -1.18 -17.82 10.87
CA PRO A 72 -0.23 -17.94 9.76
C PRO A 72 -0.71 -18.85 8.62
N LYS A 73 -1.52 -19.87 8.92
CA LYS A 73 -2.03 -20.82 7.92
C LYS A 73 -3.08 -20.16 7.03
N LEU A 74 -4.03 -19.44 7.64
CA LEU A 74 -5.00 -18.65 6.88
C LEU A 74 -4.30 -17.55 6.06
N CYS A 75 -3.31 -16.86 6.63
CA CYS A 75 -2.53 -15.88 5.89
C CYS A 75 -1.82 -16.50 4.68
N GLN A 76 -1.25 -17.71 4.84
CA GLN A 76 -0.60 -18.43 3.74
C GLN A 76 -1.61 -18.84 2.66
N HIS A 77 -2.79 -19.31 3.05
CA HIS A 77 -3.88 -19.65 2.13
C HIS A 77 -4.29 -18.44 1.26
N LEU A 78 -4.33 -17.26 1.87
CA LEU A 78 -4.70 -16.01 1.20
C LEU A 78 -3.53 -15.28 0.53
N ALA A 79 -2.31 -15.82 0.53
CA ALA A 79 -1.10 -15.08 0.16
C ALA A 79 -1.07 -14.55 -1.28
N ARG A 80 -1.81 -15.20 -2.19
CA ARG A 80 -1.92 -14.79 -3.60
C ARG A 80 -2.93 -13.65 -3.80
N LEU A 81 -3.87 -13.50 -2.87
CA LEU A 81 -4.96 -12.54 -2.96
C LEU A 81 -4.49 -11.16 -2.49
N ARG A 82 -4.59 -10.17 -3.38
CA ARG A 82 -4.37 -8.78 -2.97
C ARG A 82 -5.58 -8.28 -2.17
N PRO A 83 -5.38 -7.63 -1.00
CA PRO A 83 -6.46 -7.31 -0.06
C PRO A 83 -7.37 -6.14 -0.48
N TYR A 84 -7.54 -5.92 -1.79
CA TYR A 84 -8.34 -4.81 -2.32
C TYR A 84 -9.85 -5.01 -2.14
N PHE A 85 -10.30 -6.23 -1.87
CA PHE A 85 -11.69 -6.54 -1.49
C PHE A 85 -12.15 -5.73 -0.27
N ALA A 86 -11.23 -5.33 0.62
CA ALA A 86 -11.54 -4.62 1.86
C ALA A 86 -11.66 -3.10 1.71
N ILE A 87 -11.27 -2.54 0.55
CA ILE A 87 -11.23 -1.09 0.35
C ILE A 87 -12.64 -0.50 0.49
N ALA A 88 -13.64 -1.08 -0.18
CA ALA A 88 -15.01 -0.57 -0.20
C ALA A 88 -15.63 -0.43 1.21
N ALA A 89 -15.47 -1.46 2.05
CA ALA A 89 -15.99 -1.41 3.41
C ALA A 89 -15.21 -0.41 4.27
N THR A 90 -13.87 -0.47 4.25
CA THR A 90 -13.06 0.40 5.13
C THR A 90 -13.19 1.88 4.77
N LEU A 91 -13.27 2.23 3.48
CA LEU A 91 -13.40 3.61 3.02
C LEU A 91 -14.75 4.24 3.37
N THR A 92 -15.82 3.42 3.43
CA THR A 92 -17.18 3.86 3.79
C THR A 92 -17.50 3.69 5.27
N LEU A 93 -16.51 3.30 6.10
CA LEU A 93 -16.73 2.91 7.50
C LEU A 93 -17.85 1.86 7.63
N TYR A 94 -17.91 0.93 6.67
CA TYR A 94 -18.87 -0.16 6.54
C TYR A 94 -20.33 0.28 6.36
N ALA A 95 -20.58 1.59 6.19
CA ALA A 95 -21.94 2.12 6.04
C ALA A 95 -22.65 1.61 4.78
N HIS A 96 -21.88 1.22 3.75
CA HIS A 96 -22.42 0.72 2.50
C HIS A 96 -22.95 -0.72 2.59
N ASP A 97 -22.40 -1.53 3.50
CA ASP A 97 -22.62 -2.98 3.54
C ASP A 97 -23.61 -3.43 4.62
N ILE A 98 -24.01 -2.54 5.53
CA ILE A 98 -24.93 -2.83 6.63
C ILE A 98 -26.29 -2.20 6.31
N GLU A 99 -27.34 -3.02 6.29
CA GLU A 99 -28.68 -2.58 5.91
C GLU A 99 -29.46 -1.97 7.09
N GLU A 100 -29.26 -2.48 8.31
CA GLU A 100 -29.97 -2.01 9.49
C GLU A 100 -29.31 -0.77 10.08
N TYR A 101 -30.07 0.33 10.14
CA TYR A 101 -29.60 1.62 10.64
C TYR A 101 -29.02 1.55 12.06
N GLY A 102 -29.66 0.81 12.97
CA GLY A 102 -29.16 0.62 14.34
C GLY A 102 -27.77 -0.04 14.37
N GLY A 103 -27.52 -0.98 13.45
CA GLY A 103 -26.22 -1.60 13.27
C GLY A 103 -25.15 -0.64 12.76
N ILE A 104 -25.49 0.19 11.75
CA ILE A 104 -24.58 1.21 11.21
C ILE A 104 -24.17 2.20 12.31
N SER A 105 -25.14 2.76 13.04
CA SER A 105 -24.87 3.73 14.11
C SER A 105 -23.99 3.14 15.22
N ARG A 106 -24.30 1.92 15.67
CA ARG A 106 -23.53 1.23 16.71
C ARG A 106 -22.07 0.98 16.28
N LEU A 107 -21.87 0.66 15.02
CA LEU A 107 -20.53 0.49 14.46
C LEU A 107 -19.78 1.82 14.34
N PHE A 108 -20.46 2.89 13.93
CA PHE A 108 -19.88 4.24 13.92
C PHE A 108 -19.44 4.67 15.32
N ASP A 109 -20.24 4.41 16.36
CA ASP A 109 -19.85 4.70 17.75
C ASP A 109 -18.52 4.01 18.10
N PHE A 110 -18.38 2.72 17.78
CA PHE A 110 -17.16 1.97 18.01
C PHE A 110 -15.97 2.53 17.22
N LEU A 111 -16.13 2.72 15.90
CA LEU A 111 -15.04 3.15 15.03
C LEU A 111 -14.57 4.57 15.37
N LEU A 112 -15.48 5.49 15.70
CA LEU A 112 -15.15 6.87 16.04
C LEU A 112 -14.55 7.01 17.44
N ALA A 113 -14.92 6.15 18.39
CA ALA A 113 -14.35 6.12 19.74
C ALA A 113 -12.91 5.58 19.79
N HIS A 114 -12.50 4.84 18.76
CA HIS A 114 -11.15 4.30 18.64
C HIS A 114 -10.36 5.05 17.58
N GLU A 115 -9.11 4.68 17.40
CA GLU A 115 -8.22 5.17 16.35
C GLU A 115 -8.52 4.59 14.96
N ALA A 116 -8.11 5.28 13.89
CA ALA A 116 -8.49 4.95 12.52
C ALA A 116 -8.08 3.54 12.09
N VAL A 117 -6.95 3.03 12.60
CA VAL A 117 -6.46 1.69 12.27
C VAL A 117 -7.38 0.57 12.75
N ILE A 118 -8.25 0.82 13.74
CA ILE A 118 -9.23 -0.17 14.22
C ILE A 118 -10.15 -0.66 13.10
N SER A 119 -10.45 0.21 12.11
CA SER A 119 -11.28 -0.14 10.97
C SER A 119 -10.67 -1.28 10.15
N VAL A 120 -9.33 -1.31 10.04
CA VAL A 120 -8.60 -2.39 9.36
C VAL A 120 -8.60 -3.67 10.20
N TYR A 121 -8.45 -3.57 11.52
CA TYR A 121 -8.54 -4.71 12.44
C TYR A 121 -9.93 -5.35 12.43
N MET A 122 -10.98 -4.54 12.25
CA MET A 122 -12.32 -5.05 12.08
C MET A 122 -12.44 -5.91 10.82
N TYR A 123 -11.85 -5.47 9.70
CA TYR A 123 -11.84 -6.26 8.48
C TYR A 123 -11.03 -7.56 8.64
N ALA A 124 -9.89 -7.51 9.33
CA ALA A 124 -9.13 -8.72 9.66
C ALA A 124 -9.97 -9.71 10.50
N THR A 125 -10.78 -9.19 11.42
CA THR A 125 -11.71 -10.00 12.23
C THR A 125 -12.80 -10.65 11.37
N ILE A 126 -13.30 -9.94 10.34
CA ILE A 126 -14.24 -10.50 9.36
C ILE A 126 -13.58 -11.64 8.56
N ILE A 127 -12.34 -11.46 8.09
CA ILE A 127 -11.58 -12.51 7.39
C ILE A 127 -11.46 -13.75 8.27
N MET A 128 -11.04 -13.59 9.53
CA MET A 128 -10.86 -14.72 10.46
C MET A 128 -12.18 -15.41 10.83
N THR A 129 -13.28 -14.65 10.95
CA THR A 129 -14.61 -15.23 11.24
C THR A 129 -15.10 -16.11 10.08
N ARG A 130 -14.67 -15.81 8.86
CA ARG A 130 -15.01 -16.57 7.64
C ARG A 130 -13.96 -17.60 7.26
N LYS A 131 -13.01 -17.91 8.15
CA LYS A 131 -11.93 -18.87 7.91
C LYS A 131 -12.44 -20.21 7.37
N ASN A 132 -13.47 -20.79 7.98
CA ASN A 132 -13.96 -22.12 7.57
C ASN A 132 -14.47 -22.09 6.13
N GLU A 133 -15.28 -21.07 5.77
CA GLU A 133 -15.77 -20.86 4.40
C GLU A 133 -14.63 -20.66 3.40
N LEU A 134 -13.58 -19.92 3.78
CA LEU A 134 -12.41 -19.69 2.92
C LEU A 134 -11.58 -20.96 2.69
N LEU A 135 -11.55 -21.87 3.67
CA LEU A 135 -10.81 -23.13 3.59
C LEU A 135 -11.58 -24.25 2.88
N GLU A 136 -12.82 -24.03 2.48
CA GLU A 136 -13.57 -24.93 1.60
C GLU A 136 -13.07 -24.87 0.14
N TYR A 137 -12.37 -23.80 -0.22
CA TYR A 137 -11.80 -23.57 -1.54
C TYR A 137 -10.29 -23.77 -1.54
N GLU A 138 -9.75 -24.16 -2.70
CA GLU A 138 -8.31 -24.33 -2.87
C GLU A 138 -7.61 -22.96 -2.94
N ALA A 139 -6.31 -22.92 -2.62
CA ALA A 139 -5.57 -21.66 -2.54
C ALA A 139 -5.41 -20.94 -3.90
N ASP A 140 -5.69 -21.61 -5.01
CA ASP A 140 -5.71 -21.04 -6.37
C ASP A 140 -7.10 -20.54 -6.82
N ASP A 141 -8.16 -20.78 -6.04
CA ASP A 141 -9.52 -20.24 -6.25
C ASP A 141 -9.63 -18.76 -5.82
N GLU A 142 -8.71 -17.91 -6.32
CA GLU A 142 -8.57 -16.50 -5.94
C GLU A 142 -9.87 -15.70 -6.15
N ASP A 143 -10.58 -15.94 -7.26
CA ASP A 143 -11.81 -15.22 -7.60
C ASP A 143 -12.96 -15.54 -6.63
N MET A 144 -13.08 -16.80 -6.18
CA MET A 144 -14.11 -17.20 -5.21
C MET A 144 -13.83 -16.59 -3.84
N MET A 145 -12.58 -16.68 -3.37
CA MET A 145 -12.16 -16.03 -2.12
C MET A 145 -12.35 -14.51 -2.19
N TYR A 146 -12.05 -13.87 -3.32
CA TYR A 146 -12.29 -12.44 -3.52
C TYR A 146 -13.78 -12.11 -3.44
N ALA A 147 -14.65 -12.88 -4.10
CA ALA A 147 -16.09 -12.67 -4.12
C ALA A 147 -16.71 -12.85 -2.72
N ILE A 148 -16.25 -13.86 -1.98
CA ILE A 148 -16.58 -14.09 -0.57
C ILE A 148 -16.19 -12.84 0.21
N LEU A 149 -14.90 -12.49 0.23
CA LEU A 149 -14.36 -11.41 1.05
C LEU A 149 -14.80 -10.01 0.63
N SER A 150 -15.41 -9.83 -0.54
CA SER A 150 -15.98 -8.54 -0.97
C SER A 150 -17.35 -8.24 -0.37
N LYS A 151 -17.92 -9.18 0.40
CA LYS A 151 -19.20 -9.01 1.09
C LYS A 151 -19.01 -9.21 2.59
N LEU A 152 -19.77 -8.46 3.40
CA LEU A 152 -19.86 -8.75 4.83
C LEU A 152 -20.64 -10.05 5.08
N PRO A 153 -20.31 -10.81 6.13
CA PRO A 153 -21.04 -12.02 6.49
C PRO A 153 -22.48 -11.68 6.87
N LYS A 154 -23.42 -12.56 6.51
CA LYS A 154 -24.84 -12.44 6.85
C LYS A 154 -25.29 -13.72 7.57
N PRO A 155 -25.82 -13.64 8.81
CA PRO A 155 -26.04 -12.42 9.62
C PRO A 155 -24.73 -11.82 10.15
N LEU A 156 -24.72 -10.50 10.32
CA LEU A 156 -23.57 -9.76 10.86
C LEU A 156 -23.78 -9.51 12.37
N ASP A 157 -23.09 -10.28 13.22
CA ASP A 157 -23.10 -10.05 14.66
C ASP A 157 -22.12 -8.92 15.03
N ILE A 158 -22.64 -7.70 15.13
CA ILE A 158 -21.85 -6.48 15.35
C ILE A 158 -21.16 -6.49 16.71
N GLU A 159 -21.83 -6.95 17.78
CA GLU A 159 -21.23 -6.96 19.12
C GLU A 159 -20.12 -8.01 19.24
N ALA A 160 -20.30 -9.19 18.64
CA ALA A 160 -19.25 -10.18 18.56
C ALA A 160 -18.06 -9.67 17.72
N LEU A 161 -18.31 -8.96 16.62
CA LEU A 161 -17.26 -8.35 15.80
C LEU A 161 -16.49 -7.27 16.56
N ILE A 162 -17.18 -6.38 17.27
CA ILE A 162 -16.57 -5.34 18.11
C ILE A 162 -15.67 -6.01 19.17
N THR A 163 -16.22 -6.98 19.91
CA THR A 163 -15.49 -7.69 20.97
C THR A 163 -14.22 -8.34 20.44
N ARG A 164 -14.33 -9.11 19.35
CA ARG A 164 -13.18 -9.80 18.73
C ARG A 164 -12.17 -8.82 18.15
N THR A 165 -12.63 -7.72 17.57
CA THR A 165 -11.75 -6.67 17.02
C THR A 165 -10.93 -6.01 18.13
N THR A 166 -11.56 -5.65 19.25
CA THR A 166 -10.85 -5.07 20.41
C THR A 166 -9.83 -6.06 20.98
N MET A 167 -10.19 -7.35 21.09
CA MET A 167 -9.27 -8.39 21.55
C MET A 167 -8.07 -8.55 20.61
N LEU A 168 -8.32 -8.66 19.30
CA LEU A 168 -7.28 -8.77 18.27
C LEU A 168 -6.32 -7.57 18.32
N PHE A 169 -6.89 -6.37 18.41
CA PHE A 169 -6.14 -5.13 18.48
C PHE A 169 -5.25 -5.06 19.73
N ALA A 170 -5.77 -5.46 20.90
CA ALA A 170 -5.02 -5.49 22.14
C ALA A 170 -3.89 -6.53 22.14
N GLN A 171 -4.12 -7.70 21.53
CA GLN A 171 -3.12 -8.77 21.44
C GLN A 171 -2.00 -8.47 20.44
N HIS A 172 -2.35 -7.81 19.33
CA HIS A 172 -1.43 -7.53 18.24
C HIS A 172 -1.50 -6.07 17.83
N PRO A 173 -1.07 -5.11 18.68
CA PRO A 173 -1.10 -3.70 18.33
C PRO A 173 -0.22 -3.42 17.10
N PRO A 174 -0.49 -2.35 16.32
CA PRO A 174 0.15 -2.11 15.03
C PRO A 174 1.68 -2.17 15.07
N GLU A 175 2.29 -1.66 16.14
CA GLU A 175 3.73 -1.62 16.34
C GLU A 175 4.39 -3.01 16.42
N THR A 176 3.61 -4.04 16.77
CA THR A 176 4.05 -5.44 16.89
C THR A 176 3.85 -6.26 15.62
N LEU A 177 3.18 -5.70 14.60
CA LEU A 177 2.85 -6.43 13.38
C LEU A 177 4.12 -6.87 12.62
N PRO A 178 4.10 -8.08 12.04
CA PRO A 178 5.23 -8.64 11.31
C PRO A 178 5.52 -7.88 10.00
N PHE A 179 6.61 -8.28 9.32
CA PHE A 179 6.99 -7.80 7.98
C PHE A 179 7.28 -6.30 7.90
N ASN A 180 7.53 -5.65 9.04
CA ASN A 180 7.64 -4.21 9.18
C ASN A 180 6.41 -3.47 8.61
N ALA A 181 5.23 -4.10 8.63
CA ALA A 181 4.02 -3.59 8.00
C ALA A 181 3.70 -2.18 8.49
N TRP A 182 3.73 -1.97 9.80
CA TRP A 182 3.48 -0.66 10.41
C TRP A 182 4.53 0.41 10.10
N ARG A 183 5.80 0.00 9.93
CA ARG A 183 6.87 0.94 9.55
C ARG A 183 6.68 1.48 8.14
N LYS A 184 6.05 0.71 7.24
CA LYS A 184 5.76 1.12 5.86
C LYS A 184 4.64 2.16 5.77
N VAL A 185 3.74 2.22 6.74
CA VAL A 185 2.67 3.23 6.80
C VAL A 185 3.27 4.63 6.97
N SER A 186 2.78 5.61 6.20
CA SER A 186 3.25 7.00 6.31
C SER A 186 2.98 7.58 7.70
N ASN A 187 3.93 8.35 8.24
CA ASN A 187 3.71 9.12 9.46
C ASN A 187 2.65 10.22 9.30
N TYR A 188 2.28 10.58 8.06
CA TYR A 188 1.20 11.52 7.75
C TYR A 188 -0.16 10.83 7.54
N SER A 189 -0.22 9.50 7.64
CA SER A 189 -1.46 8.74 7.50
C SER A 189 -2.39 8.96 8.71
N VAL A 190 -3.71 8.91 8.48
CA VAL A 190 -4.71 8.88 9.58
C VAL A 190 -4.49 7.71 10.51
N LEU A 191 -3.94 6.59 10.01
CA LEU A 191 -3.60 5.43 10.82
C LEU A 191 -2.64 5.78 11.96
N LYS A 192 -1.65 6.65 11.70
CA LYS A 192 -0.66 7.09 12.69
C LYS A 192 -1.08 8.35 13.45
N THR A 193 -1.71 9.28 12.76
CA THR A 193 -2.09 10.58 13.35
C THR A 193 -3.29 10.52 14.28
N THR A 194 -4.01 9.39 14.31
CA THR A 194 -5.11 9.13 15.27
C THR A 194 -4.73 8.18 16.41
N ARG A 195 -3.44 7.77 16.52
CA ARG A 195 -2.99 6.79 17.53
C ARG A 195 -3.18 7.25 18.98
N ASP A 196 -2.96 8.54 19.23
CA ASP A 196 -3.10 9.15 20.54
C ASP A 196 -4.45 9.89 20.62
N PRO A 197 -5.42 9.40 21.42
CA PRO A 197 -6.74 10.02 21.56
C PRO A 197 -6.68 11.46 22.06
N ASP A 198 -5.77 11.77 22.99
CA ASP A 198 -5.65 13.10 23.59
C ASP A 198 -5.10 14.09 22.57
N ALA A 199 -4.06 13.70 21.83
CA ALA A 199 -3.54 14.51 20.74
C ALA A 199 -4.56 14.67 19.60
N PHE A 200 -5.26 13.59 19.23
CA PHE A 200 -6.28 13.60 18.19
C PHE A 200 -7.46 14.52 18.53
N SER A 201 -7.92 14.53 19.79
CA SER A 201 -9.01 15.40 20.23
C SER A 201 -8.71 16.88 20.01
N LYS A 202 -7.44 17.27 20.13
CA LYS A 202 -6.96 18.66 20.00
C LYS A 202 -6.61 19.05 18.56
N GLN A 203 -6.56 18.11 17.63
CA GLN A 203 -6.22 18.41 16.24
C GLN A 203 -7.21 19.38 15.59
N THR A 204 -6.67 20.37 14.87
CA THR A 204 -7.45 21.36 14.12
C THR A 204 -7.65 20.92 12.67
N LEU A 205 -8.62 21.54 11.98
CA LEU A 205 -8.84 21.26 10.56
C LEU A 205 -7.63 21.68 9.70
N GLU A 206 -6.99 22.80 10.05
CA GLU A 206 -5.79 23.32 9.39
C GLU A 206 -4.60 22.35 9.49
N GLU A 207 -4.41 21.73 10.66
CA GLU A 207 -3.42 20.65 10.82
C GLU A 207 -3.75 19.44 9.94
N GLY A 208 -5.04 19.10 9.83
CA GLY A 208 -5.53 18.06 8.92
C GLY A 208 -5.18 18.34 7.46
N GLU A 209 -5.36 19.58 6.99
CA GLU A 209 -5.00 20.02 5.64
C GLU A 209 -3.47 19.98 5.41
N HIS A 210 -2.69 20.38 6.42
CA HIS A 210 -1.23 20.30 6.35
C HIS A 210 -0.73 18.86 6.27
N LEU A 211 -1.31 17.97 7.07
CA LEU A 211 -1.02 16.53 7.01
C LEU A 211 -1.45 15.95 5.65
N HIS A 212 -2.58 16.38 5.11
CA HIS A 212 -3.03 16.01 3.76
C HIS A 212 -1.98 16.40 2.71
N ALA A 213 -1.53 17.66 2.71
CA ALA A 213 -0.54 18.16 1.77
C ALA A 213 0.80 17.41 1.86
N LYS A 214 1.27 17.13 3.09
CA LYS A 214 2.49 16.34 3.32
C LYS A 214 2.34 14.90 2.82
N HIS A 215 1.21 14.26 3.08
CA HIS A 215 0.96 12.90 2.63
C HIS A 215 0.89 12.82 1.09
N ALA A 216 0.14 13.73 0.46
CA ALA A 216 0.06 13.83 -1.00
C ALA A 216 1.45 14.07 -1.64
N ALA A 217 2.26 14.95 -1.06
CA ALA A 217 3.62 15.21 -1.54
C ALA A 217 4.53 13.99 -1.39
N GLN A 218 4.41 13.23 -0.29
CA GLN A 218 5.16 11.98 -0.11
C GLN A 218 4.79 10.95 -1.17
N ILE A 219 3.50 10.73 -1.42
CA ILE A 219 3.00 9.78 -2.42
C ILE A 219 3.50 10.17 -3.82
N LYS A 220 3.36 11.45 -4.20
CA LYS A 220 3.84 11.95 -5.50
C LYS A 220 5.34 11.72 -5.69
N ARG A 221 6.14 11.95 -4.65
CA ARG A 221 7.60 11.67 -4.68
C ARG A 221 7.87 10.18 -4.90
N GLN A 222 7.19 9.30 -4.18
CA GLN A 222 7.33 7.85 -4.33
C GLN A 222 6.93 7.37 -5.73
N GLU A 223 5.80 7.83 -6.26
CA GLU A 223 5.34 7.50 -7.61
C GLU A 223 6.32 8.00 -8.69
N THR A 224 6.88 9.19 -8.50
CA THR A 224 7.87 9.76 -9.43
C THR A 224 9.14 8.91 -9.44
N LEU A 225 9.65 8.54 -8.25
CA LEU A 225 10.80 7.64 -8.13
C LEU A 225 10.51 6.27 -8.77
N GLN A 226 9.34 5.69 -8.55
CA GLN A 226 8.94 4.43 -9.17
C GLN A 226 8.91 4.53 -10.70
N ARG A 227 8.34 5.61 -11.26
CA ARG A 227 8.33 5.85 -12.72
C ARG A 227 9.73 6.00 -13.29
N LEU A 228 10.61 6.75 -12.60
CA LEU A 228 12.00 6.91 -13.01
C LEU A 228 12.78 5.59 -12.97
N THR A 229 12.59 4.79 -11.93
CA THR A 229 13.25 3.47 -11.82
C THR A 229 12.71 2.47 -12.86
N ALA A 230 11.40 2.48 -13.15
CA ALA A 230 10.83 1.65 -14.20
C ALA A 230 11.37 2.06 -15.58
N HIS A 231 11.45 3.37 -15.84
CA HIS A 231 12.02 3.90 -17.07
C HIS A 231 13.51 3.56 -17.22
N SER A 232 14.30 3.71 -16.16
CA SER A 232 15.73 3.37 -16.19
C SER A 232 15.94 1.86 -16.40
N ARG A 233 15.12 1.00 -15.79
CA ARG A 233 15.13 -0.46 -16.04
C ARG A 233 14.81 -0.80 -17.49
N LEU A 234 13.81 -0.14 -18.08
CA LEU A 234 13.45 -0.33 -19.49
C LEU A 234 14.58 0.13 -20.43
N LEU A 235 15.20 1.28 -20.15
CA LEU A 235 16.38 1.74 -20.89
C LEU A 235 17.54 0.76 -20.76
N ALA A 236 17.87 0.33 -19.54
CA ALA A 236 18.92 -0.66 -19.30
C ALA A 236 18.66 -1.97 -20.07
N TYR A 237 17.41 -2.44 -20.10
CA TYR A 237 17.01 -3.62 -20.88
C TYR A 237 17.15 -3.39 -22.40
N ARG A 238 16.66 -2.27 -22.91
CA ARG A 238 16.70 -1.92 -24.35
C ARG A 238 18.14 -1.75 -24.85
N TYR A 239 18.99 -1.10 -24.06
CA TYR A 239 20.39 -0.83 -24.41
C TYR A 239 21.36 -1.97 -24.05
N ARG A 240 20.89 -3.07 -23.44
CA ARG A 240 21.71 -4.23 -23.08
C ARG A 240 22.39 -4.90 -24.29
N LYS A 241 21.71 -4.98 -25.44
CA LYS A 241 22.25 -5.60 -26.67
C LYS A 241 23.22 -4.68 -27.44
N PRO A 242 22.88 -3.40 -27.72
CA PRO A 242 23.80 -2.51 -28.43
C PRO A 242 25.03 -2.13 -27.60
N ALA A 243 24.90 -1.98 -26.28
CA ALA A 243 26.05 -1.66 -25.42
C ALA A 243 27.15 -2.73 -25.52
N GLY A 244 26.78 -4.02 -25.50
CA GLY A 244 27.73 -5.12 -25.70
C GLY A 244 28.48 -5.02 -27.03
N ALA A 245 27.76 -4.74 -28.12
CA ALA A 245 28.34 -4.57 -29.45
C ALA A 245 29.28 -3.35 -29.54
N PHE A 246 28.92 -2.21 -28.93
CA PHE A 246 29.79 -1.03 -28.88
C PHE A 246 31.06 -1.28 -28.05
N THR A 247 30.98 -1.96 -26.90
CA THR A 247 32.18 -2.34 -26.13
C THR A 247 33.08 -3.27 -26.93
N VAL A 248 32.53 -4.27 -27.62
CA VAL A 248 33.32 -5.17 -28.47
C VAL A 248 33.98 -4.40 -29.61
N ALA A 249 33.25 -3.50 -30.28
CA ALA A 249 33.79 -2.68 -31.36
C ALA A 249 34.92 -1.74 -30.88
N ILE A 250 34.78 -1.12 -29.71
CA ILE A 250 35.83 -0.28 -29.12
C ILE A 250 37.05 -1.12 -28.75
N VAL A 251 36.86 -2.30 -28.13
CA VAL A 251 37.97 -3.21 -27.79
C VAL A 251 38.70 -3.67 -29.05
N ILE A 252 37.97 -4.03 -30.10
CA ILE A 252 38.55 -4.38 -31.41
C ILE A 252 39.32 -3.19 -31.99
N GLY A 253 38.73 -1.98 -31.99
CA GLY A 253 39.39 -0.78 -32.50
C GLY A 253 40.68 -0.43 -31.75
N VAL A 254 40.68 -0.53 -30.42
CA VAL A 254 41.86 -0.32 -29.57
C VAL A 254 42.93 -1.40 -29.84
N LEU A 255 42.54 -2.67 -29.93
CA LEU A 255 43.45 -3.78 -30.26
C LEU A 255 44.07 -3.61 -31.65
N SER A 256 43.27 -3.23 -32.65
CA SER A 256 43.74 -2.98 -34.02
C SER A 256 44.70 -1.80 -34.09
N LEU A 257 44.43 -0.70 -33.36
CA LEU A 257 45.35 0.44 -33.28
C LEU A 257 46.63 0.11 -32.52
N TRP A 258 46.55 -0.73 -31.47
CA TRP A 258 47.72 -1.20 -30.73
C TRP A 258 48.60 -2.11 -31.59
N LEU A 259 48.00 -3.06 -32.32
CA LEU A 259 48.71 -3.91 -33.30
C LEU A 259 49.30 -3.09 -34.45
N GLY A 260 48.56 -2.10 -34.96
CA GLY A 260 49.03 -1.22 -36.03
C GLY A 260 50.16 -0.28 -35.63
N ARG A 261 50.22 0.15 -34.36
CA ARG A 261 51.32 0.97 -33.81
C ARG A 261 52.54 0.15 -33.40
N ASN A 262 52.35 -1.11 -33.00
CA ASN A 262 53.45 -2.04 -32.66
C ASN A 262 53.95 -2.85 -33.87
N GLY A 263 53.61 -2.44 -35.09
CA GLY A 263 54.14 -2.97 -36.34
C GLY A 263 55.60 -2.61 -36.57
N ASN A 264 56.49 -3.09 -35.71
CA ASN A 264 57.87 -3.42 -36.07
C ASN A 264 58.36 -4.56 -35.16
N GLY A 265 58.25 -5.80 -35.65
CA GLY A 265 58.94 -6.96 -35.07
C GLY A 265 58.18 -7.78 -34.02
N SER A 266 57.46 -8.80 -34.51
CA SER A 266 57.25 -10.12 -33.88
C SER A 266 56.71 -10.21 -32.44
N SER A 267 55.40 -10.43 -32.32
CA SER A 267 54.84 -11.69 -31.80
C SER A 267 53.32 -11.68 -31.98
N VAL A 268 52.77 -12.64 -32.71
CA VAL A 268 51.33 -12.88 -32.76
C VAL A 268 50.90 -13.22 -31.33
N PRO A 269 49.95 -12.50 -30.71
CA PRO A 269 49.47 -12.87 -29.39
C PRO A 269 48.89 -14.28 -29.48
N SER A 270 49.35 -15.19 -28.63
CA SER A 270 48.85 -16.57 -28.65
C SER A 270 47.34 -16.55 -28.40
N LEU A 271 46.61 -17.48 -29.03
CA LEU A 271 45.16 -17.63 -28.82
C LEU A 271 44.81 -17.71 -27.32
N ALA A 272 45.72 -18.26 -26.50
CA ALA A 272 45.64 -18.28 -25.05
C ALA A 272 45.62 -16.89 -24.39
N MET A 273 46.45 -15.93 -24.82
CA MET A 273 46.42 -14.58 -24.26
C MET A 273 45.12 -13.83 -24.62
N VAL A 274 44.59 -14.06 -25.82
CA VAL A 274 43.31 -13.46 -26.25
C VAL A 274 42.14 -14.04 -25.46
N LEU A 275 42.16 -15.35 -25.20
CA LEU A 275 41.17 -16.03 -24.37
C LEU A 275 41.26 -15.57 -22.90
N GLU A 276 42.46 -15.40 -22.35
CA GLU A 276 42.66 -14.92 -20.98
C GLU A 276 42.22 -13.45 -20.81
N ALA A 277 42.48 -12.60 -21.80
CA ALA A 277 41.99 -11.22 -21.81
C ALA A 277 40.47 -11.14 -21.93
N LYS A 278 39.86 -12.00 -22.75
CA LYS A 278 38.40 -12.16 -22.86
C LYS A 278 37.79 -12.60 -21.53
N ASP A 279 38.40 -13.57 -20.85
CA ASP A 279 37.88 -14.07 -19.56
C ASP A 279 38.04 -13.03 -18.44
N LYS A 280 39.15 -12.27 -18.41
CA LYS A 280 39.31 -11.13 -17.48
C LYS A 280 38.31 -10.01 -17.75
N LEU A 281 38.06 -9.67 -19.02
CA LEU A 281 37.05 -8.66 -19.38
C LEU A 281 35.63 -9.12 -19.07
N LEU A 282 35.31 -10.39 -19.33
CA LEU A 282 34.03 -10.99 -18.92
C LEU A 282 33.89 -10.99 -17.40
N TRP A 283 34.95 -11.31 -16.65
CA TRP A 283 34.94 -11.25 -15.19
C TRP A 283 34.72 -9.82 -14.68
N VAL A 284 35.42 -8.82 -15.21
CA VAL A 284 35.24 -7.40 -14.83
C VAL A 284 33.83 -6.92 -15.18
N ALA A 285 33.32 -7.25 -16.37
CA ALA A 285 31.95 -6.92 -16.77
C ALA A 285 30.91 -7.59 -15.85
N THR A 286 31.12 -8.86 -15.49
CA THR A 286 30.21 -9.60 -14.60
C THR A 286 30.28 -9.09 -13.16
N LYS A 287 31.45 -8.63 -12.70
CA LYS A 287 31.67 -8.04 -11.37
C LYS A 287 31.10 -6.62 -11.25
N ALA A 288 31.25 -5.80 -12.30
CA ALA A 288 30.58 -4.51 -12.41
C ALA A 288 29.04 -4.68 -12.45
N TRP A 289 28.56 -5.77 -13.05
CA TRP A 289 27.13 -6.08 -13.16
C TRP A 289 26.52 -6.64 -11.86
N THR A 290 27.29 -7.39 -11.06
CA THR A 290 26.85 -7.84 -9.72
C THR A 290 26.75 -6.67 -8.73
N GLY A 291 27.55 -5.61 -8.89
CA GLY A 291 27.40 -4.36 -8.16
C GLY A 291 26.14 -3.54 -8.52
N LEU A 292 25.53 -3.79 -9.68
CA LEU A 292 24.28 -3.14 -10.14
C LEU A 292 23.01 -3.93 -9.75
N ARG A 293 23.14 -5.07 -9.05
CA ARG A 293 22.04 -5.95 -8.64
C ARG A 293 21.56 -5.74 -7.19
N LEU A 294 21.99 -4.68 -6.53
CA LEU A 294 21.41 -4.12 -5.30
C LEU A 294 20.60 -2.87 -5.63
#